data_AF-A0A2D5YR22-F1
#
_entry.id   AF-A0A2D5YR22-F1
#
_cell.length_a   1.000
_cell.length_b   1.000
_cell.length_c   1.000
_cell.angle_alpha   90.00
_cell.angle_beta   90.00
_cell.angle_gamma   90.00
#
_symmetry.space_group_name_H-M   'P 1'
#
loop_
_entity.id
_entity.type
_entity.pdbx_description
1 polymer ?
#
loop_
_entity_poly.entity_id
_entity_poly.type
_entity_poly.pdbx_seq_one_letter_code
_entity_poly.pdbx_strand_id
1 'polypeptide(L)' 'MSKCRFCNKEITWMKDGRKNVPVEHDGAVHRCEEMINSRKSFKKVAVNELDPELIKQYEQAINDKAAKTKKKK' A
#
# COMPACT_ATOMS: atom_id res chain seq x y z
N MET A 1 10.52 23.57 5.96
CA MET A 1 10.91 22.48 6.87
C MET A 1 9.74 21.53 6.96
N SER A 2 9.93 20.26 6.61
CA SER A 2 8.85 19.27 6.62
C SER A 2 8.83 18.54 7.96
N LYS A 3 7.66 18.11 8.42
CA LYS A 3 7.54 17.29 9.62
C LYS A 3 7.18 15.85 9.24
N CYS A 4 7.73 14.88 9.95
CA CYS A 4 7.37 13.48 9.79
C CYS A 4 5.89 13.31 10.16
N ARG A 5 5.11 12.66 9.29
CA ARG A 5 3.66 12.47 9.48
C ARG A 5 3.31 11.67 10.73
N PHE A 6 4.23 10.80 11.17
CA PHE A 6 4.05 9.91 12.31
C PHE A 6 4.54 10.62 13.57
N CYS A 7 5.86 10.76 13.74
CA CYS A 7 6.44 11.25 14.98
C CYS A 7 6.56 12.77 15.11
N ASN A 8 6.06 13.54 14.13
CA ASN A 8 6.11 15.01 14.10
C ASN A 8 7.51 15.65 14.21
N LYS A 9 8.58 14.84 14.22
CA LYS A 9 9.97 15.32 14.16
C LYS A 9 10.23 16.05 12.85
N GLU A 10 11.13 17.03 12.89
CA GLU A 10 11.56 17.74 11.70
C GLU A 10 12.37 16.82 10.79
N ILE A 11 12.00 16.82 9.50
CA ILE A 11 12.67 16.04 8.46
C ILE A 11 12.95 16.92 7.25
N THR A 12 14.02 16.60 6.57
CA THR A 12 14.35 17.14 5.25
C THR A 12 14.14 16.05 4.21
N TRP A 13 13.62 16.42 3.04
CA TRP A 13 13.48 15.49 1.92
C TRP A 13 14.69 15.64 1.02
N MET A 14 15.56 14.64 0.99
CA MET A 14 16.64 14.57 0.03
C MET A 14 16.25 13.70 -1.15
N LYS A 15 16.66 14.11 -2.36
CA LYS A 15 16.48 13.32 -3.57
C LYS A 15 17.65 12.36 -3.69
N ASP A 16 17.41 11.09 -3.43
CA ASP A 16 18.39 10.02 -3.63
C ASP A 16 17.98 9.22 -4.87
N GLY A 17 18.62 9.56 -6.00
CA GLY A 17 18.29 9.02 -7.32
C GLY A 17 16.87 9.34 -7.78
N ARG A 18 16.03 8.29 -7.90
CA ARG A 18 14.62 8.40 -8.36
C ARG A 18 13.61 8.53 -7.21
N LYS A 19 14.06 8.47 -5.96
CA LYS A 19 13.17 8.49 -4.79
C LYS A 19 13.54 9.64 -3.87
N ASN A 20 12.54 10.21 -3.21
CA ASN A 20 12.76 11.17 -2.14
C ASN A 20 12.83 10.40 -0.82
N VAL A 21 13.94 10.54 -0.11
CA VAL A 21 14.20 9.88 1.17
C VAL A 21 14.12 10.94 2.28
N PRO A 22 13.36 10.69 3.36
CA PRO A 22 13.34 11.59 4.50
C PRO A 22 14.61 11.41 5.34
N VAL A 23 15.22 12.51 5.73
CA VAL A 23 16.51 12.57 6.43
C VAL A 23 16.40 13.50 7.63
N GLU A 24 17.05 13.15 8.74
CA GLU A 24 17.17 14.00 9.93
C GLU A 24 18.23 15.09 9.74
N HIS A 25 18.37 16.01 10.71
CA HIS A 25 19.39 17.07 10.65
C HIS A 25 20.82 16.53 10.56
N ASP A 26 21.07 15.34 11.14
CA ASP A 26 22.37 14.67 11.12
C ASP A 26 22.69 13.96 9.78
N GLY A 27 21.83 14.07 8.78
CA GLY A 27 22.02 13.40 7.48
C GLY A 27 21.66 11.91 7.47
N ALA A 28 21.19 11.36 8.61
CA ALA A 28 20.74 9.98 8.72
C ALA A 28 19.29 9.80 8.21
N VAL A 29 19.02 8.65 7.57
CA VAL A 29 17.68 8.33 7.07
C VAL A 29 16.69 8.23 8.22
N HIS A 30 15.64 9.05 8.18
CA HIS A 30 14.63 9.09 9.23
C HIS A 30 13.73 7.84 9.17
N ARG A 31 13.81 7.00 10.21
CA ARG A 31 12.95 5.81 10.39
C ARG A 31 12.38 5.79 11.81
N CYS A 32 11.18 6.33 12.00
CA CYS A 32 10.51 6.33 13.30
C CYS A 32 9.71 5.04 13.57
N GLU A 33 9.60 4.67 14.85
CA GLU A 33 8.88 3.48 15.32
C GLU A 33 7.38 3.52 15.01
N GLU A 34 6.78 4.70 15.11
CA GLU A 34 5.36 4.91 14.82
C GLU A 34 5.02 4.64 13.35
N MET A 35 5.94 4.94 12.42
CA MET A 35 5.80 4.58 11.01
C MET A 35 5.85 3.06 10.83
N ILE A 36 6.74 2.38 11.56
CA ILE A 36 6.86 0.92 11.53
C ILE A 36 5.60 0.26 12.07
N ASN A 37 5.06 0.75 13.19
CA ASN A 37 3.84 0.23 13.79
C ASN A 37 2.61 0.48 12.92
N SER A 38 2.48 1.68 12.36
CA SER A 38 1.43 2.01 11.39
C SER A 38 1.50 1.11 10.15
N ARG A 39 2.71 0.74 9.71
CA ARG A 39 2.88 -0.21 8.60
C ARG A 39 2.45 -1.63 8.96
N LYS A 40 2.65 -2.06 10.21
CA LYS A 40 2.24 -3.38 10.71
C LYS A 40 0.74 -3.50 10.91
N SER A 41 0.03 -2.41 11.22
CA SER A 41 -1.42 -2.42 11.42
C SER A 41 -2.22 -2.54 10.12
N PHE A 42 -1.61 -2.36 8.95
CA PHE A 42 -2.28 -2.68 7.70
C PHE A 42 -2.58 -4.18 7.65
N LYS A 43 -3.85 -4.51 7.44
CA LYS A 43 -4.33 -5.89 7.31
C LYS A 43 -3.51 -6.60 6.23
N LYS A 44 -2.68 -7.54 6.63
CA LYS A 44 -1.93 -8.39 5.71
C LYS A 44 -2.94 -9.37 5.13
N VAL A 45 -3.40 -9.11 3.91
CA VAL A 45 -4.19 -10.10 3.17
C VAL A 45 -3.23 -11.24 2.84
N ALA A 46 -3.38 -12.38 3.52
CA ALA A 46 -2.63 -13.56 3.17
C ALA A 46 -3.25 -14.16 1.90
N VAL A 47 -2.40 -14.64 0.98
CA VAL A 47 -2.86 -15.25 -0.29
C VAL A 47 -3.83 -16.42 -0.06
N ASN A 48 -3.74 -17.06 1.12
CA ASN A 48 -4.56 -18.21 1.52
C ASN A 48 -5.84 -17.84 2.31
N GLU A 49 -6.10 -16.56 2.58
CA GLU A 49 -7.36 -16.11 3.24
C GLU A 49 -8.54 -15.99 2.27
N LEU A 50 -8.29 -16.13 0.96
CA LEU A 50 -9.35 -16.17 -0.04
C LEU A 50 -9.83 -17.61 -0.17
N ASP A 51 -11.01 -17.89 0.36
CA ASP A 51 -11.68 -19.18 0.22
C ASP A 51 -11.85 -19.51 -1.28
N PRO A 52 -11.40 -20.70 -1.75
CA PRO A 52 -11.54 -21.10 -3.15
C PRO A 52 -12.99 -21.08 -3.66
N GLU A 53 -14.00 -21.20 -2.79
CA GLU A 53 -15.40 -21.04 -3.18
C GLU A 53 -15.74 -19.60 -3.57
N LEU A 54 -15.21 -18.62 -2.84
CA LEU A 54 -15.44 -17.20 -3.09
C LEU A 54 -14.82 -16.78 -4.42
N ILE A 55 -13.63 -17.30 -4.73
CA ILE A 55 -12.93 -17.04 -6.01
C ILE A 55 -13.77 -17.56 -7.19
N LYS A 56 -14.31 -18.77 -7.10
CA LYS A 56 -15.19 -19.34 -8.15
C LYS A 56 -16.42 -18.48 -8.38
N GLN A 57 -17.04 -17.96 -7.33
CA GLN A 57 -18.18 -17.05 -7.45
C GLN A 57 -17.80 -15.74 -8.15
N TYR A 58 -16.65 -15.16 -7.82
CA TYR A 58 -16.15 -13.96 -8.52
C TYR A 58 -15.84 -14.23 -10.00
N GLU A 59 -15.21 -15.36 -10.32
CA GLU A 59 -14.92 -15.75 -11.70
C GLU A 59 -16.19 -15.95 -12.53
N GLN A 60 -17.18 -16.65 -11.98
CA GLN A 60 -18.48 -16.84 -12.65
C GLN A 60 -19.18 -15.50 -12.90
N ALA A 61 -19.22 -14.61 -11.90
CA ALA A 61 -19.83 -13.29 -12.05
C ALA A 61 -19.13 -12.40 -13.09
N ILE A 62 -17.80 -12.51 -13.21
CA ILE A 62 -17.01 -11.80 -14.22
C ILE A 62 -17.32 -12.34 -15.61
N ASN A 63 -17.33 -13.67 -15.76
CA ASN A 63 -17.61 -14.33 -17.04
C ASN A 63 -19.03 -14.06 -17.52
N ASP A 64 -20.01 -14.07 -16.62
CA ASP A 64 -21.41 -13.76 -16.93
C ASP A 64 -21.59 -12.31 -17.38
N LYS A 65 -20.91 -11.36 -16.71
CA LYS A 65 -20.92 -9.95 -17.13
C LYS A 65 -20.27 -9.78 -18.49
N ALA A 66 -19.13 -10.44 -18.74
CA ALA A 66 -18.44 -10.38 -20.03
C ALA A 66 -19.31 -10.97 -21.16
N ALA A 67 -19.98 -12.11 -20.92
CA ALA A 67 -20.87 -12.74 -21.89
C ALA A 67 -22.10 -11.89 -22.21
N LYS A 68 -22.73 -11.28 -21.19
CA LYS A 68 -23.86 -10.36 -21.37
C LYS A 68 -23.47 -9.10 -22.15
N THR A 69 -22.26 -8.60 -21.95
CA THR A 69 -21.75 -7.43 -22.68
C THR A 69 -21.46 -7.75 -24.15
N LYS A 70 -20.97 -8.96 -24.45
CA LYS A 70 -20.75 -9.43 -25.83
C LYS A 70 -22.05 -9.66 -26.62
N LYS A 71 -23.13 -10.09 -25.96
CA LYS A 71 -24.45 -10.30 -26.62
C LYS A 71 -25.18 -9.00 -26.97
N LYS A 72 -24.74 -7.85 -26.46
CA LYS A 72 -25.41 -6.56 -26.62
C LYS A 72 -24.78 -5.68 -27.72
N LYS A 73 -23.74 -6.19 -28.39
CA LYS A 73 -23.01 -5.53 -29.48
C LYS A 73 -23.22 -6.32 -30.77
#